data_AF-A0A1A9BBU3-F1
#
_entry.id   AF-A0A1A9BBU3-F1
#
_cell.length_a   1.000
_cell.length_b   1.000
_cell.length_c   1.000
_cell.angle_alpha   90.00
_cell.angle_beta   90.00
_cell.angle_gamma   90.00
#
_symmetry.space_group_name_H-M   'P 1'
#
loop_
_entity.id
_entity.type
_entity.pdbx_description
1 polymer ?
#
loop_
_entity_poly.entity_id
_entity_poly.type
_entity_poly.pdbx_seq_one_letter_code
_entity_poly.pdbx_strand_id
1 'polypeptide(L)'
;MVAWEYALLVRRYQGQGRNFHVTFVWYGPDGSRSDVTAYGDTAIAHLNRVGREGWELVSAAEDVNNVQGSTEVHRYHLKRPLR
;
A
#
# COMPACT_ATOMS: atom_id res chain seq x y z
N MET A 1 15.03 24.23 0.17
CA MET A 1 14.86 22.87 -0.38
C MET A 1 13.68 22.25 0.37
N VAL A 2 12.68 21.69 -0.31
CA VAL A 2 11.49 21.11 0.35
C VAL A 2 11.87 19.77 0.95
N ALA A 3 11.53 19.55 2.22
CA ALA A 3 11.68 18.25 2.88
C ALA A 3 10.45 17.37 2.61
N TRP A 4 10.65 16.06 2.54
CA TRP A 4 9.60 15.09 2.20
C TRP A 4 9.45 14.04 3.29
N GLU A 5 8.22 13.59 3.50
CA GLU A 5 7.94 12.37 4.24
C GLU A 5 7.40 11.29 3.31
N TYR A 6 7.58 10.04 3.72
CA TYR A 6 7.34 8.86 2.89
C TYR A 6 6.38 7.91 3.58
N ALA A 7 5.57 7.25 2.75
CA ALA A 7 4.69 6.18 3.20
C ALA A 7 4.65 5.05 2.16
N LEU A 8 4.18 3.89 2.61
CA LEU A 8 4.05 2.71 1.78
C LEU A 8 2.68 2.08 2.01
N LEU A 9 1.91 1.92 0.93
CA LEU A 9 0.74 1.05 0.92
C LEU A 9 1.15 -0.30 0.36
N VAL A 10 0.90 -1.37 1.10
CA VAL A 10 1.13 -2.74 0.66
C VAL A 10 -0.21 -3.43 0.47
N ARG A 11 -0.48 -3.87 -0.75
CA ARG A 11 -1.58 -4.79 -1.06
C ARG A 11 -1.02 -6.21 -1.07
N ARG A 12 -1.65 -7.11 -0.31
CA ARG A 12 -1.33 -8.54 -0.35
C ARG A 12 -2.53 -9.33 -0.85
N TYR A 13 -2.29 -10.21 -1.79
CA TYR A 13 -3.21 -11.26 -2.16
C TYR A 13 -2.89 -12.50 -1.32
N GLN A 14 -3.85 -13.06 -0.60
CA GLN A 14 -3.67 -14.30 0.13
C GLN A 14 -4.73 -15.30 -0.33
N GLY A 15 -4.30 -16.34 -1.02
CA GLY A 15 -5.14 -17.48 -1.37
C GLY A 15 -5.01 -18.60 -0.35
N GLN A 16 -6.14 -19.10 0.18
CA GLN A 16 -6.20 -20.36 0.91
C GLN A 16 -7.30 -21.24 0.29
N GLY A 17 -6.91 -22.25 -0.48
CA GLY A 17 -7.85 -23.12 -1.20
C GLY A 17 -8.62 -22.35 -2.29
N ARG A 18 -9.96 -22.30 -2.18
CA ARG A 18 -10.83 -21.56 -3.12
C ARG A 18 -11.15 -20.12 -2.68
N ASN A 19 -10.72 -19.73 -1.47
CA ASN A 19 -10.98 -18.40 -0.93
C ASN A 19 -9.76 -17.51 -1.16
N PHE A 20 -10.04 -16.31 -1.66
CA PHE A 20 -9.04 -15.29 -1.92
C PHE A 20 -9.39 -14.04 -1.11
N HIS A 21 -8.40 -13.54 -0.37
CA HIS A 21 -8.54 -12.32 0.41
C HIS A 21 -7.47 -11.32 0.02
N VAL A 22 -7.89 -10.07 -0.19
CA VAL A 22 -6.99 -8.94 -0.43
C VAL A 22 -6.91 -8.16 0.87
N THR A 23 -5.70 -7.92 1.36
CA THR A 23 -5.46 -7.05 2.51
C THR A 23 -4.64 -5.85 2.09
N PHE A 24 -4.87 -4.73 2.76
CA PHE A 24 -4.16 -3.48 2.57
C PHE A 24 -3.54 -3.03 3.89
N VAL A 25 -2.23 -2.79 3.88
CA VAL A 25 -1.48 -2.32 5.04
C VAL A 25 -0.81 -1.01 4.70
N TRP A 26 -1.04 0.01 5.51
CA TRP A 26 -0.35 1.29 5.45
C TRP A 26 0.85 1.28 6.40
N TYR A 27 1.99 1.74 5.89
CA TYR A 27 3.20 2.03 6.65
C TYR A 27 3.42 3.54 6.66
N GLY A 28 3.29 4.14 7.83
CA GLY A 28 3.41 5.59 8.03
C GLY A 28 4.87 6.07 8.13
N PRO A 29 5.08 7.39 7.99
CA PRO A 29 6.41 8.02 8.07
C PRO A 29 7.06 7.89 9.46
N ASP A 30 6.25 7.70 10.50
CA ASP A 30 6.64 7.45 11.88
C ASP A 30 6.99 5.98 12.17
N GLY A 31 6.96 5.11 11.15
CA GLY A 31 7.13 3.67 11.30
C GLY A 31 5.87 2.95 11.76
N SER A 32 4.74 3.65 11.90
CA SER A 32 3.45 3.02 12.23
C SER A 32 3.01 2.05 11.14
N ARG A 33 2.24 1.04 11.55
CA ARG A 33 1.63 0.06 10.66
C ARG A 33 0.14 -0.04 10.97
N SER A 34 -0.70 0.14 9.96
CA SER A 34 -2.16 0.08 10.11
C SER A 34 -2.78 -0.81 9.04
N ASP A 35 -3.68 -1.71 9.45
CA ASP A 35 -4.56 -2.38 8.50
C ASP A 35 -5.61 -1.39 8.03
N VAL A 36 -5.64 -1.15 6.73
CA VAL A 36 -6.55 -0.20 6.07
C VAL A 36 -7.54 -0.90 5.16
N THR A 37 -7.60 -2.24 5.19
CA THR A 37 -8.45 -3.06 4.31
C THR A 37 -9.92 -2.59 4.33
N ALA A 38 -10.42 -2.17 5.49
CA ALA A 38 -11.79 -1.67 5.64
C ALA A 38 -12.11 -0.39 4.84
N TYR A 39 -11.12 0.34 4.32
CA TYR A 39 -11.33 1.56 3.56
C TYR A 39 -11.63 1.33 2.08
N GLY A 40 -11.53 0.08 1.60
CA GLY A 40 -11.97 -0.30 0.26
C GLY A 40 -11.28 -1.55 -0.29
N ASP A 41 -11.89 -2.14 -1.32
CA ASP A 41 -11.44 -3.41 -1.88
C ASP A 41 -10.36 -3.26 -2.98
N THR A 42 -10.08 -2.03 -3.41
CA THR A 42 -9.15 -1.77 -4.53
C THR A 42 -8.03 -0.83 -4.12
N ALA A 43 -6.83 -1.05 -4.68
CA ALA A 43 -5.70 -0.15 -4.47
C ALA A 43 -6.03 1.29 -4.87
N ILE A 44 -6.80 1.48 -5.95
CA ILE A 44 -7.23 2.81 -6.41
C ILE A 44 -8.07 3.56 -5.37
N ALA A 45 -8.94 2.87 -4.61
CA ALA A 45 -9.72 3.50 -3.55
C ALA A 45 -8.82 4.06 -2.44
N HIS A 46 -7.81 3.29 -2.03
CA HIS A 46 -6.81 3.72 -1.04
C HIS A 46 -5.96 4.87 -1.55
N LEU A 47 -5.45 4.78 -2.79
CA LEU A 47 -4.63 5.82 -3.41
C LEU A 47 -5.41 7.13 -3.56
N ASN A 48 -6.66 7.09 -3.99
CA ASN A 48 -7.52 8.26 -4.09
C ASN A 48 -7.79 8.88 -2.71
N ARG A 49 -7.96 8.06 -1.67
CA ARG A 49 -8.16 8.56 -0.30
C ARG A 49 -6.92 9.34 0.18
N VAL A 50 -5.74 8.72 0.14
CA VAL A 50 -4.50 9.36 0.62
C VAL A 50 -4.06 10.52 -0.29
N GLY A 51 -4.42 10.47 -1.57
CA GLY A 51 -4.25 11.60 -2.50
C GLY A 51 -4.96 12.87 -2.03
N ARG A 52 -6.16 12.76 -1.45
CA ARG A 52 -6.86 13.91 -0.84
C ARG A 52 -6.15 14.46 0.40
N GLU A 53 -5.29 13.65 1.03
CA GLU A 53 -4.46 14.06 2.17
C GLU A 53 -3.09 14.62 1.73
N GLY A 54 -2.88 14.76 0.41
CA GLY A 54 -1.67 15.33 -0.19
C GLY A 54 -0.58 14.30 -0.50
N TRP A 55 -0.86 13.01 -0.41
CA TRP A 55 0.09 11.96 -0.79
C TRP A 55 0.13 11.77 -2.31
N GLU A 56 1.34 11.75 -2.86
CA GLU A 56 1.58 11.51 -4.27
C GLU A 56 2.18 10.12 -4.47
N LEU A 57 1.67 9.36 -5.44
CA LEU A 57 2.26 8.09 -5.85
C LEU A 57 3.58 8.34 -6.57
N VAL A 58 4.66 7.75 -6.06
CA VAL A 58 6.02 7.86 -6.64
C VAL A 58 6.35 6.63 -7.47
N SER A 59 6.00 5.45 -6.98
CA SER A 59 6.33 4.18 -7.62
C SER A 59 5.33 3.11 -7.21
N ALA A 60 5.04 2.20 -8.13
CA ALA A 60 4.35 0.95 -7.84
C ALA A 60 5.27 -0.20 -8.25
N ALA A 61 5.51 -1.12 -7.34
CA ALA A 61 6.31 -2.32 -7.58
C ALA A 61 5.47 -3.56 -7.26
N GLU A 62 5.55 -4.54 -8.15
CA GLU A 62 5.01 -5.86 -7.93
C GLU A 62 6.16 -6.80 -7.58
N ASP A 63 6.07 -7.43 -6.41
CA ASP A 63 7.03 -8.44 -6.01
C ASP A 63 6.57 -9.80 -6.52
N VAL A 64 6.86 -10.05 -7.80
CA VAL A 64 6.55 -11.31 -8.50
C VAL A 64 7.46 -12.47 -8.09
N ASN A 65 8.51 -12.21 -7.29
CA ASN A 65 9.52 -13.21 -6.92
C ASN A 65 9.16 -14.02 -5.66
N ASN A 66 7.98 -13.83 -5.08
CA ASN A 66 7.50 -14.65 -3.96
C ASN A 66 6.93 -16.01 -4.45
N VAL A 67 7.66 -16.68 -5.36
CA VAL A 67 7.24 -17.87 -6.15
C VAL A 67 7.25 -19.17 -5.33
N GLN A 68 7.24 -19.10 -4.01
CA GLN A 68 6.93 -20.24 -3.16
C GLN A 68 5.83 -19.87 -2.16
N GLY A 69 4.60 -19.78 -2.68
CA GLY A 69 3.38 -19.76 -1.88
C GLY A 69 2.50 -18.52 -2.12
N SER A 70 1.58 -18.63 -3.08
CA SER A 70 0.25 -18.00 -3.14
C SER A 70 0.06 -16.52 -2.74
N THR A 71 1.12 -15.71 -2.70
CA THR A 71 1.09 -14.38 -2.11
C THR A 71 1.68 -13.34 -3.05
N GLU A 72 0.82 -12.75 -3.90
CA GLU A 72 1.17 -11.56 -4.68
C GLU A 72 1.24 -10.35 -3.74
N VAL A 73 2.30 -9.56 -3.87
CA VAL A 73 2.48 -8.35 -3.05
C VAL A 73 2.72 -7.16 -3.98
N HIS A 74 1.83 -6.19 -3.93
CA HIS A 74 2.03 -4.90 -4.60
C HIS A 74 2.39 -3.84 -3.57
N ARG A 75 3.41 -3.05 -3.87
CA ARG A 75 3.94 -1.97 -3.03
C ARG A 75 3.76 -0.66 -3.75
N TYR A 76 3.00 0.25 -3.15
CA TYR A 76 2.78 1.60 -3.65
C TYR A 76 3.54 2.58 -2.75
N HIS A 77 4.60 3.17 -3.27
CA HIS A 77 5.44 4.13 -2.57
C HIS A 77 4.88 5.53 -2.75
N LEU A 78 4.66 6.24 -1.64
CA LEU A 78 4.10 7.58 -1.64
C LEU A 78 5.04 8.57 -0.96
N LYS A 79 4.91 9.84 -1.36
CA LYS A 79 5.56 10.96 -0.68
C LYS A 79 4.58 12.11 -0.50
N ARG A 80 4.86 13.00 0.46
CA ARG A 80 4.26 14.33 0.52
C ARG A 80 5.24 15.33 1.15
N PRO A 81 5.09 16.65 0.93
CA PRO A 81 5.92 17.64 1.59
C PRO A 81 5.72 17.59 3.12
N LEU A 82 6.81 17.70 3.88
CA LEU A 82 6.74 18.00 5.31
C LEU A 82 6.13 19.38 5.50
N ARG A 83 5.11 19.47 6.36
CA ARG A 83 4.47 20.73 6.73
C ARG A 83 5.23 21.45 7.84
#